data_AF-A0A4Q1V0S0-F1
#
_entry.id   AF-A0A4Q1V0S0-F1
#
_cell.length_a   1.000
_cell.length_b   1.000
_cell.length_c   1.000
_cell.angle_alpha   90.00
_cell.angle_beta   90.00
_cell.angle_gamma   90.00
#
_symmetry.space_group_name_H-M   'P 1'
#
loop_
_entity.id
_entity.type
_entity.pdbx_description
1 polymer ?
#
loop_
_entity_poly.entity_id
_entity_poly.type
_entity_poly.pdbx_seq_one_letter_code
_entity_poly.pdbx_strand_id
1 'polypeptide(L)'
;MFIRIPLLLAMILATGIPRAEAAELWDFIRVGKSFASGPKWVPKGGKGEVAFRGSKIELRVFDAADSGEAAPDQLGRETIRIVGTLGSDRTIQATCTFLETDANPLKITGRYISRDEVQTWGDKRKIVTQSEIVFPHPPNFEFFGFLRQFARDE
;
A
#
# COMPACT_ATOMS: atom_id res chain seq x y z
N MET A 1 21.30 -51.48 1.94
CA MET A 1 21.23 -50.86 0.60
C MET A 1 20.28 -49.69 0.68
N PHE A 2 20.83 -48.48 0.55
CA PHE A 2 20.12 -47.21 0.74
C PHE A 2 19.19 -46.94 -0.44
N ILE A 3 17.91 -46.66 -0.17
CA ILE A 3 17.08 -45.86 -1.08
C ILE A 3 16.51 -44.72 -0.24
N ARG A 4 17.20 -43.59 -0.33
CA ARG A 4 16.76 -42.29 0.19
C ARG A 4 15.60 -41.84 -0.69
N ILE A 5 14.39 -41.79 -0.14
CA ILE A 5 13.28 -41.05 -0.75
C ILE A 5 13.47 -39.59 -0.31
N PRO A 6 13.78 -38.64 -1.22
CA PRO A 6 13.67 -37.24 -0.88
C PRO A 6 12.19 -36.92 -0.77
N LEU A 7 11.70 -36.81 0.47
CA LEU A 7 10.41 -36.21 0.76
C LEU A 7 10.51 -34.74 0.33
N LEU A 8 9.98 -34.46 -0.85
CA LEU A 8 9.86 -33.11 -1.39
C LEU A 8 8.92 -32.34 -0.46
N LEU A 9 9.49 -31.60 0.48
CA LEU A 9 8.74 -30.67 1.31
C LEU A 9 8.36 -29.49 0.39
N ALA A 10 7.26 -29.64 -0.34
CA ALA A 10 6.61 -28.53 -0.99
C ALA A 10 6.04 -27.61 0.10
N MET A 11 6.89 -26.74 0.64
CA MET A 11 6.41 -25.51 1.28
C MET A 11 5.73 -24.71 0.19
N ILE A 12 4.43 -24.91 0.05
CA ILE A 12 3.53 -23.96 -0.57
C ILE A 12 3.63 -22.71 0.32
N LEU A 13 4.53 -21.78 -0.04
CA LEU A 13 4.35 -20.38 0.31
C LEU A 13 3.07 -19.94 -0.41
N ALA A 14 1.93 -20.26 0.18
CA ALA A 14 0.69 -19.57 -0.06
C ALA A 14 0.95 -18.15 0.43
N THR A 15 1.57 -17.33 -0.42
CA THR A 15 1.66 -15.90 -0.15
C THR A 15 0.22 -15.43 -0.17
N GLY A 16 -0.37 -15.29 1.01
CA GLY A 16 -1.78 -14.97 1.18
C GLY A 16 -2.10 -13.68 0.45
N ILE A 17 -3.17 -13.68 -0.31
CA ILE A 17 -3.86 -12.44 -0.65
C ILE A 17 -4.24 -11.80 0.69
N PRO A 18 -3.88 -10.52 0.95
CA PRO A 18 -4.15 -9.91 2.24
C PRO A 18 -5.66 -9.85 2.50
N ARG A 19 -6.06 -10.25 3.71
CA ARG A 19 -7.46 -10.31 4.13
C ARG A 19 -7.81 -9.03 4.89
N ALA A 20 -7.91 -7.88 4.21
CA ALA A 20 -8.45 -6.67 4.82
C ALA A 20 -9.97 -6.60 4.60
N GLU A 21 -10.71 -7.35 5.42
CA GLU A 21 -12.19 -7.37 5.35
C GLU A 21 -12.83 -6.03 5.75
N ALA A 22 -12.07 -5.14 6.40
CA ALA A 22 -12.42 -3.76 6.71
C ALA A 22 -11.39 -2.79 6.12
N ALA A 23 -11.78 -1.51 5.96
CA ALA A 23 -10.85 -0.45 5.57
C ALA A 23 -9.85 -0.20 6.72
N GLU A 24 -8.57 -0.16 6.39
CA GLU A 24 -7.50 0.11 7.33
C GLU A 24 -6.78 1.41 6.97
N LEU A 25 -6.32 2.16 7.97
CA LEU A 25 -5.58 3.40 7.76
C LEU A 25 -4.09 3.09 7.48
N TRP A 26 -3.60 3.56 6.33
CA TRP A 26 -2.23 3.40 5.84
C TRP A 26 -1.59 4.79 5.67
N ASP A 27 -0.27 4.84 5.73
CA ASP A 27 0.46 6.06 5.38
C ASP A 27 0.43 6.23 3.86
N PHE A 28 -0.09 7.37 3.40
CA PHE A 28 -0.07 7.74 2.00
C PHE A 28 1.14 8.64 1.72
N ILE A 29 1.86 8.31 0.67
CA ILE A 29 3.02 9.06 0.18
C ILE A 29 2.77 9.42 -1.26
N ARG A 30 2.72 10.73 -1.54
CA ARG A 30 2.79 11.24 -2.90
C ARG A 30 4.18 11.80 -3.17
N VAL A 31 4.83 11.29 -4.21
CA VAL A 31 6.09 11.81 -4.71
C VAL A 31 5.80 12.59 -5.98
N GLY A 32 5.83 13.93 -5.90
CA GLY A 32 5.65 14.82 -7.04
C GLY A 32 6.97 15.22 -7.70
N LYS A 33 6.94 15.63 -8.98
CA LYS A 33 8.08 16.20 -9.69
C LYS A 33 8.02 17.73 -9.62
N SER A 34 8.91 18.38 -8.86
CA SER A 34 9.07 19.84 -8.95
C SER A 34 9.93 20.19 -10.17
N PHE A 35 9.38 20.92 -11.13
CA PHE A 35 10.09 21.35 -12.34
C PHE A 35 10.85 22.68 -12.18
N ALA A 36 10.73 23.36 -11.03
CA ALA A 36 11.25 24.72 -10.85
C ALA A 36 12.75 24.83 -10.52
N SER A 37 13.44 23.74 -10.16
CA SER A 37 14.83 23.82 -9.67
C SER A 37 15.64 22.51 -9.76
N GLY A 38 15.31 21.63 -10.71
CA GLY A 38 15.85 20.26 -10.76
C GLY A 38 15.02 19.29 -9.90
N PRO A 39 15.15 17.97 -10.12
CA PRO A 39 14.29 16.98 -9.47
C PRO A 39 14.49 16.99 -7.94
N LYS A 40 13.55 17.61 -7.22
CA LYS A 40 13.48 17.53 -5.76
C LYS A 40 12.36 16.57 -5.36
N TRP A 41 12.77 15.46 -4.75
CA TRP A 41 11.91 14.45 -4.15
C TRP A 41 11.25 15.04 -2.90
N VAL A 42 9.99 15.45 -2.97
CA VAL A 42 9.25 15.96 -1.81
C VAL A 42 8.18 14.93 -1.45
N PRO A 43 8.35 14.15 -0.37
CA PRO A 43 7.28 13.31 0.15
C PRO A 43 6.18 14.22 0.68
N LYS A 44 5.02 14.22 0.03
CA LYS A 44 3.80 14.75 0.64
C LYS A 44 3.16 13.59 1.38
N GLY A 45 3.38 13.53 2.69
CA GLY A 45 2.75 12.54 3.58
C GLY A 45 1.26 12.84 3.75
N GLY A 46 0.48 11.80 4.02
CA GLY A 46 -0.95 11.86 4.32
C GLY A 46 -1.45 10.51 4.84
N LYS A 47 -2.76 10.36 4.99
CA LYS A 47 -3.38 9.08 5.34
C LYS A 47 -4.26 8.59 4.20
N GLY A 48 -4.25 7.28 3.98
CA GLY A 48 -5.13 6.63 3.03
C GLY A 48 -5.79 5.42 3.63
N GLU A 49 -7.08 5.23 3.38
CA GLU A 49 -7.77 3.99 3.70
C GLU A 49 -7.50 2.96 2.60
N VAL A 50 -7.16 1.74 2.99
CA VAL A 50 -6.96 0.60 2.08
C VAL A 50 -7.88 -0.54 2.51
N ALA A 51 -8.66 -1.06 1.57
CA ALA A 51 -9.56 -2.20 1.80
C ALA A 51 -9.34 -3.29 0.74
N PHE A 52 -9.29 -4.55 1.18
CA PHE A 52 -9.14 -5.72 0.32
C PHE A 52 -10.35 -6.65 0.45
N ARG A 53 -11.19 -6.71 -0.59
CA ARG A 53 -12.38 -7.56 -0.62
C ARG A 53 -12.17 -8.69 -1.62
N GLY A 54 -11.54 -9.76 -1.17
CA GLY A 54 -11.04 -10.81 -2.06
C GLY A 54 -9.95 -10.25 -2.98
N SER A 55 -10.14 -10.34 -4.30
CA SER A 55 -9.23 -9.72 -5.27
C SER A 55 -9.50 -8.24 -5.50
N LYS A 56 -10.63 -7.68 -5.03
CA LYS A 56 -10.92 -6.25 -5.20
C LYS A 56 -10.13 -5.43 -4.20
N ILE A 57 -9.57 -4.32 -4.67
CA ILE A 57 -8.88 -3.34 -3.83
C ILE A 57 -9.50 -1.97 -4.01
N GLU A 58 -9.71 -1.28 -2.91
CA GLU A 58 -10.16 0.11 -2.86
C GLU A 58 -9.20 0.91 -1.98
N LEU A 59 -8.71 2.03 -2.51
CA LEU A 59 -7.87 2.98 -1.78
C LEU A 59 -8.51 4.36 -1.85
N ARG A 60 -8.58 5.02 -0.70
CA ARG A 60 -9.11 6.39 -0.57
C ARG A 60 -8.06 7.25 0.10
N VAL A 61 -7.71 8.36 -0.53
CA VAL A 61 -6.75 9.33 0.02
C VAL A 61 -7.53 10.53 0.52
N PHE A 62 -7.19 10.97 1.72
CA PHE A 62 -7.81 12.12 2.36
C PHE A 62 -6.79 13.24 2.50
N ASP A 63 -7.25 14.49 2.39
CA ASP A 63 -6.41 15.63 2.75
C ASP A 63 -6.05 15.57 4.23
N ALA A 64 -4.87 16.10 4.55
CA ALA A 64 -4.54 16.40 5.94
C ALA A 64 -5.56 17.42 6.45
N ALA A 65 -6.20 17.14 7.58
CA ALA A 65 -7.14 18.10 8.17
C ALA A 65 -6.43 19.44 8.39
N ASP A 66 -6.99 20.53 7.85
CA ASP A 66 -6.39 21.87 7.76
C ASP A 66 -6.08 22.54 9.12
N SER A 67 -6.42 21.90 10.24
CA SER A 67 -6.09 22.40 11.57
C SER A 67 -4.89 21.67 12.14
N GLY A 68 -3.85 22.42 12.55
CA GLY A 68 -2.68 21.89 13.29
C GLY A 68 -3.00 21.23 14.64
N GLU A 69 -4.28 21.05 14.96
CA GLU A 69 -4.83 20.39 16.15
C GLU A 69 -5.66 19.13 15.83
N ALA A 70 -5.77 18.74 14.55
CA ALA A 70 -6.53 17.55 14.19
C ALA A 70 -5.87 16.29 14.76
N ALA A 71 -6.67 15.46 15.43
CA ALA A 71 -6.21 14.16 15.90
C ALA A 71 -5.77 13.31 14.69
N PRO A 72 -4.75 12.43 14.83
CA PRO A 72 -4.18 11.67 13.72
C PRO A 72 -5.14 10.71 13.01
N ASP A 73 -6.34 10.51 13.56
CA ASP A 73 -7.47 9.73 13.04
C ASP A 73 -8.59 10.58 12.41
N GLN A 74 -8.53 11.91 12.52
CA GLN A 74 -9.46 12.79 11.80
C GLN A 74 -9.05 12.91 10.33
N LEU A 75 -9.67 12.06 9.50
CA LEU A 75 -9.55 12.13 8.05
C LEU A 75 -10.24 13.40 7.53
N GLY A 76 -9.53 14.15 6.68
CA GLY A 76 -10.10 15.26 5.93
C GLY A 76 -11.05 14.78 4.83
N ARG A 77 -11.27 15.63 3.82
CA ARG A 77 -12.06 15.25 2.65
C ARG A 77 -11.30 14.25 1.78
N GLU A 78 -12.02 13.30 1.19
CA GLU A 78 -11.46 12.37 0.19
C GLU A 78 -11.14 13.12 -1.12
N THR A 79 -9.88 13.03 -1.58
CA THR A 79 -9.41 13.73 -2.80
C THR A 79 -9.03 12.78 -3.92
N ILE A 80 -8.61 11.56 -3.61
CA ILE A 80 -8.26 10.54 -4.61
C ILE A 80 -8.94 9.22 -4.25
N ARG A 81 -9.58 8.61 -5.26
CA ARG A 81 -10.12 7.25 -5.18
C ARG A 81 -9.45 6.33 -6.20
N ILE A 82 -8.90 5.22 -5.74
CA ILE A 82 -8.30 4.19 -6.59
C ILE A 82 -9.06 2.88 -6.38
N VAL A 83 -9.72 2.39 -7.44
CA VAL A 83 -10.46 1.12 -7.41
C VAL A 83 -9.86 0.16 -8.42
N GLY A 84 -9.55 -1.05 -7.99
CA GLY A 84 -8.87 -2.02 -8.84
C GLY A 84 -9.03 -3.47 -8.42
N THR A 85 -8.23 -4.31 -9.05
CA THR A 85 -8.13 -5.75 -8.77
C THR A 85 -6.67 -6.13 -8.56
N LEU A 86 -6.39 -6.85 -7.47
CA LEU A 86 -5.12 -7.49 -7.16
C LEU A 86 -5.06 -8.86 -7.86
N GLY A 87 -4.11 -8.99 -8.78
CA GLY A 87 -3.76 -10.24 -9.43
C GLY A 87 -2.98 -11.19 -8.51
N SER A 88 -2.94 -12.47 -8.88
CA SER A 88 -2.19 -13.50 -8.17
C SER A 88 -0.68 -13.26 -8.15
N ASP A 89 -0.17 -12.54 -9.16
CA ASP A 89 1.22 -12.10 -9.31
C ASP A 89 1.56 -10.83 -8.50
N ARG A 90 0.60 -10.33 -7.72
CA ARG A 90 0.65 -9.07 -6.96
C ARG A 90 0.62 -7.80 -7.80
N THR A 91 0.34 -7.90 -9.10
CA THR A 91 0.06 -6.74 -9.94
C THR A 91 -1.35 -6.22 -9.62
N ILE A 92 -1.50 -4.90 -9.57
CA ILE A 92 -2.81 -4.26 -9.38
C ILE A 92 -3.18 -3.54 -10.67
N GLN A 93 -4.36 -3.83 -11.21
CA GLN A 93 -4.96 -3.05 -12.29
C GLN A 93 -6.07 -2.20 -11.71
N ALA A 94 -5.96 -0.88 -11.83
CA ALA A 94 -6.86 0.05 -11.15
C ALA A 94 -7.24 1.26 -12.00
N THR A 95 -8.29 1.94 -11.55
CA THR A 95 -8.69 3.26 -12.04
C THR A 95 -8.52 4.27 -10.93
N CYS A 96 -7.71 5.30 -11.16
CA CYS A 96 -7.51 6.44 -10.28
C CYS A 96 -8.43 7.58 -10.70
N THR A 97 -9.18 8.11 -9.74
CA THR A 97 -10.09 9.23 -9.93
C THR A 97 -9.68 10.35 -8.98
N PHE A 98 -9.50 11.55 -9.52
CA PHE A 98 -9.24 12.77 -8.76
C PHE A 98 -10.59 13.48 -8.55
N LEU A 99 -11.11 13.43 -7.33
CA LEU A 99 -12.50 13.81 -7.06
C LEU A 99 -12.74 15.32 -7.13
N GLU A 100 -11.70 16.12 -6.96
CA GLU A 100 -11.78 17.58 -6.92
C GLU A 100 -11.34 18.25 -8.22
N THR A 101 -11.19 17.48 -9.30
CA THR A 101 -10.74 17.99 -10.59
C THR A 101 -11.61 17.46 -11.71
N ASP A 102 -11.70 18.21 -12.82
CA ASP A 102 -12.33 17.73 -14.06
C ASP A 102 -11.44 16.74 -14.85
N ALA A 103 -10.38 16.21 -14.23
CA ALA A 103 -9.49 15.25 -14.87
C ALA A 103 -10.21 13.92 -15.10
N ASN A 104 -10.07 13.38 -16.31
CA ASN A 104 -10.58 12.05 -16.63
C ASN A 104 -9.93 10.97 -15.73
N PRO A 105 -10.68 9.96 -15.29
CA PRO A 105 -10.11 8.84 -14.54
C PRO A 105 -8.99 8.15 -15.32
N LEU A 106 -7.90 7.83 -14.62
CA LEU A 106 -6.70 7.25 -15.22
C LEU A 106 -6.64 5.75 -14.95
N LYS A 107 -6.38 4.97 -15.99
CA LYS A 107 -6.01 3.56 -15.83
C LYS A 107 -4.56 3.48 -15.40
N ILE A 108 -4.32 2.84 -14.26
CA ILE A 108 -2.99 2.71 -13.65
C ILE A 108 -2.73 1.26 -13.30
N THR A 109 -1.46 0.88 -13.39
CA THR A 109 -0.97 -0.42 -12.94
C THR A 109 -0.04 -0.19 -11.76
N GLY A 110 -0.28 -0.91 -10.66
CA GLY A 110 0.55 -0.85 -9.46
C GLY A 110 1.03 -2.23 -9.03
N ARG A 111 1.68 -2.28 -7.88
CA ARG A 111 2.17 -3.51 -7.27
C ARG A 111 1.92 -3.52 -5.77
N TYR A 112 1.52 -4.68 -5.25
CA TYR A 112 1.46 -4.95 -3.82
C TYR A 112 2.68 -5.77 -3.38
N ILE A 113 3.29 -5.40 -2.26
CA ILE A 113 4.41 -6.12 -1.66
C ILE A 113 4.11 -6.28 -0.17
N SER A 114 4.32 -7.48 0.37
CA SER A 114 4.26 -7.74 1.81
C SER A 114 5.43 -8.60 2.23
N ARG A 115 6.07 -8.23 3.33
CA ARG A 115 7.26 -8.89 3.86
C ARG A 115 7.13 -9.02 5.37
N ASP A 116 7.38 -10.21 5.89
CA ASP A 116 7.45 -10.46 7.33
C ASP A 116 8.93 -10.51 7.73
N GLU A 117 9.26 -9.81 8.80
CA GLU A 117 10.59 -9.77 9.40
C GLU A 117 10.48 -10.08 10.90
N VAL A 118 11.34 -10.96 11.40
CA VAL A 118 11.45 -11.19 12.85
C VAL A 118 12.36 -10.13 13.44
N GLN A 119 11.86 -9.37 14.40
CA GLN A 119 12.62 -8.35 15.12
C GLN A 119 12.63 -8.65 16.63
N THR A 120 13.76 -8.35 17.28
CA THR A 120 13.91 -8.49 18.74
C THR A 120 13.75 -7.13 19.40
N TRP A 121 12.72 -6.99 20.24
CA TRP A 121 12.41 -5.75 20.95
C TRP A 121 12.55 -6.00 22.46
N GLY A 122 13.71 -5.67 23.02
CA GLY A 122 14.09 -6.10 24.36
C GLY A 122 14.19 -7.63 24.44
N ASP A 123 13.49 -8.24 25.40
CA ASP A 123 13.49 -9.69 25.60
C ASP A 123 12.43 -10.44 24.77
N LYS A 124 11.65 -9.72 23.95
CA LYS A 124 10.56 -10.31 23.16
C LYS A 124 10.90 -10.36 21.68
N ARG A 125 10.50 -11.45 21.03
CA ARG A 125 10.54 -11.56 19.57
C ARG A 125 9.17 -11.17 19.00
N LYS A 126 9.21 -10.37 17.94
CA LYS A 126 8.04 -9.86 17.24
C LYS A 126 8.15 -10.23 15.77
N ILE A 127 7.04 -10.59 15.15
CA ILE A 127 6.92 -10.66 13.70
C ILE A 127 6.35 -9.31 13.24
N VAL A 128 7.16 -8.60 12.46
CA VAL A 128 6.83 -7.30 11.87
C VAL A 128 6.48 -7.52 10.40
N THR A 129 5.22 -7.29 10.05
CA THR A 129 4.74 -7.29 8.67
C THR A 129 4.82 -5.88 8.11
N GLN A 130 5.59 -5.69 7.05
CA GLN A 130 5.62 -4.49 6.24
C GLN A 130 4.83 -4.72 4.95
N SER A 131 3.89 -3.84 4.65
CA SER A 131 3.05 -3.88 3.45
C SER A 131 3.15 -2.57 2.68
N GLU A 132 3.23 -2.69 1.36
CA GLU A 132 3.44 -1.56 0.45
C GLU A 132 2.54 -1.72 -0.79
N ILE A 133 1.91 -0.63 -1.22
CA ILE A 133 1.25 -0.54 -2.53
C ILE A 133 1.85 0.65 -3.27
N VAL A 134 2.33 0.43 -4.49
CA VAL A 134 2.95 1.49 -5.30
C VAL A 134 2.29 1.56 -6.67
N PHE A 135 1.84 2.75 -7.05
CA PHE A 135 1.36 3.07 -8.39
C PHE A 135 2.28 4.13 -9.03
N PRO A 136 2.96 3.82 -10.14
CA PRO A 136 3.48 4.86 -11.04
C PRO A 136 2.31 5.62 -11.69
N HIS A 137 2.38 6.94 -11.68
CA HIS A 137 1.37 7.83 -12.23
C HIS A 137 1.86 8.50 -13.54
N PRO A 138 1.40 8.05 -14.70
CA PRO A 138 1.69 8.69 -15.99
C PRO A 138 0.89 10.00 -16.15
N PRO A 139 1.34 10.97 -16.97
CA PRO A 139 2.55 11.01 -17.80
C PRO A 139 3.80 11.60 -17.10
N ASN A 140 3.72 11.95 -15.80
CA ASN A 140 4.71 12.81 -15.13
C ASN A 140 5.58 12.14 -14.06
N PHE A 141 5.60 10.80 -13.98
CA PHE A 141 6.37 10.02 -12.99
C PHE A 141 6.07 10.39 -11.53
N GLU A 142 4.83 10.82 -11.22
CA GLU A 142 4.43 10.88 -9.81
C GLU A 142 4.26 9.45 -9.30
N PHE A 143 4.53 9.22 -8.02
CA PHE A 143 4.26 7.92 -7.39
C PHE A 143 3.25 8.09 -6.27
N PHE A 144 2.27 7.19 -6.25
CA PHE A 144 1.39 7.00 -5.10
C PHE A 144 1.85 5.75 -4.36
N GLY A 145 2.32 5.95 -3.13
CA GLY A 145 2.71 4.89 -2.21
C GLY A 145 1.73 4.79 -1.05
N PHE A 146 1.39 3.58 -0.64
CA PHE A 146 0.65 3.31 0.58
C PHE A 146 1.48 2.33 1.41
N LEU A 147 1.81 2.73 2.64
CA LEU A 147 2.66 1.95 3.54
C LEU A 147 1.90 1.57 4.81
N ARG A 148 2.09 0.33 5.25
CA ARG A 148 1.61 -0.15 6.55
C ARG A 148 2.69 -0.98 7.22
N GLN A 149 2.81 -0.81 8.53
CA GLN A 149 3.59 -1.69 9.39
C GLN A 149 2.68 -2.24 10.50
N PHE A 150 2.77 -3.54 10.76
CA PHE A 150 2.06 -4.20 11.84
C PHE A 150 3.01 -5.15 12.57
N ALA A 151 3.00 -5.12 13.90
CA ALA A 151 3.81 -6.01 14.73
C ALA A 151 2.90 -6.93 15.55
N ARG A 152 3.20 -8.23 15.55
CA ARG A 152 2.58 -9.24 16.42
C ARG A 152 3.65 -9.97 17.22
N ASP A 153 3.28 -10.52 18.37
CA ASP A 153 4.13 -11.48 19.08
C ASP A 153 4.37 -12.71 18.18
N GLU A 154 5.58 -13.27 18.27
CA GLU A 154 5.92 -14.56 17.62
C GLU A 154 5.20 -15.72 18.30
#